data_AF-A0A0K2SXV4-F1
#
_entry.id   AF-A0A0K2SXV4-F1
#
_cell.length_a   1.000
_cell.length_b   1.000
_cell.length_c   1.000
_cell.angle_alpha   90.00
_cell.angle_beta   90.00
_cell.angle_gamma   90.00
#
_symmetry.space_group_name_H-M   'P 1'
#
loop_
_entity.id
_entity.type
_entity.pdbx_description
1 polymer ?
#
loop_
_entity_poly.entity_id
_entity_poly.type
_entity_poly.pdbx_seq_one_letter_code
_entity_poly.pdbx_strand_id
1 'polypeptide(L)'
;MSCNGSTTPEFLRDILELINNKKVLNPPHFNKVVEFLHPKDLEKEFSCLDIDAQSVSENELKEICEKVIDFSIKTNHPYFLNQLYHGVDKYGLAGSWLSDALNTNNHTFEVSPVFTIVEKSLFQFVMTNLLSWNPSESDGIFCPGGSLANMYAMALARYKMFPKFKTEGMYGSAPLVIYTSDEAHYSVVKSANWMGIGTNNVVKVPTDDKGSMILQDLENAILNTKSENKIPFFVSATAGTTVLGGYDDCEVNIISIEIPEITFSLKG
;
A
#
# COMPACT_ATOMS: atom_id res chain seq x y z
N MET A 1 -7.86 42.79 13.26
CA MET A 1 -6.88 42.65 12.16
C MET A 1 -7.64 42.09 10.98
N SER A 2 -7.90 42.94 9.97
CA SER A 2 -8.51 42.50 8.71
C SER A 2 -7.45 41.75 7.91
N CYS A 3 -7.65 40.46 7.66
CA CYS A 3 -6.82 39.72 6.73
C CYS A 3 -7.05 40.29 5.32
N ASN A 4 -6.10 41.07 4.82
CA ASN A 4 -6.03 41.49 3.41
C ASN A 4 -5.49 40.33 2.54
N GLY A 5 -6.02 39.11 2.73
CA GLY A 5 -5.68 37.93 1.95
C GLY A 5 -6.60 37.78 0.74
N SER A 6 -6.15 37.05 -0.27
CA SER A 6 -7.02 36.65 -1.37
C SER A 6 -8.11 35.71 -0.86
N THR A 7 -9.21 35.61 -1.60
CA THR A 7 -10.23 34.60 -1.27
C THR A 7 -9.65 33.20 -1.48
N THR A 8 -10.14 32.19 -0.73
CA THR A 8 -9.68 30.79 -0.90
C THR A 8 -9.66 30.34 -2.37
N PRO A 9 -10.67 30.63 -3.21
CA PRO A 9 -10.63 30.29 -4.64
C PRO A 9 -9.54 31.00 -5.44
N GLU A 10 -9.18 32.24 -5.08
CA GLU A 10 -8.11 32.99 -5.76
C GLU A 10 -6.75 32.40 -5.43
N PHE A 11 -6.45 32.16 -4.15
CA PHE A 11 -5.19 31.51 -3.77
C PHE A 11 -5.02 30.14 -4.42
N LEU A 12 -6.06 29.31 -4.42
CA LEU A 12 -6.01 27.99 -5.07
C LEU A 12 -5.80 28.08 -6.58
N ARG A 13 -6.35 29.10 -7.24
CA ARG A 13 -6.09 29.37 -8.67
C ARG A 13 -4.61 29.71 -8.88
N ASP A 14 -4.04 30.55 -8.04
CA ASP A 14 -2.62 30.93 -8.14
C ASP A 14 -1.71 29.71 -7.98
N ILE A 15 -2.03 28.80 -7.07
CA ILE A 15 -1.29 27.53 -6.90
C ILE A 15 -1.43 26.64 -8.15
N LEU A 16 -2.62 26.55 -8.74
CA LEU A 16 -2.83 25.79 -9.97
C LEU A 16 -2.04 26.38 -11.15
N GLU A 17 -2.02 27.71 -11.27
CA GLU A 17 -1.21 28.41 -12.27
C GLU A 17 0.28 28.16 -12.05
N LEU A 18 0.75 28.16 -10.79
CA LEU A 18 2.12 27.82 -10.45
C LEU A 18 2.49 26.39 -10.89
N ILE A 19 1.66 25.40 -10.56
CA ILE A 19 1.83 23.99 -10.98
C ILE A 19 1.95 23.89 -12.51
N ASN A 20 1.12 24.63 -13.25
CA ASN A 20 1.14 24.66 -14.70
C ASN A 20 2.41 25.33 -15.25
N ASN A 21 2.78 26.50 -14.72
CA ASN A 21 3.95 27.28 -15.15
C ASN A 21 5.26 26.51 -14.93
N LYS A 22 5.39 25.81 -13.79
CA LYS A 22 6.52 24.93 -13.48
C LYS A 22 6.48 23.59 -14.24
N LYS A 23 5.44 23.35 -15.04
CA LYS A 23 5.20 22.12 -15.80
C LYS A 23 5.24 20.87 -14.90
N VAL A 24 4.71 20.99 -13.67
CA VAL A 24 4.79 19.93 -12.66
C VAL A 24 4.18 18.65 -13.17
N LEU A 25 3.06 18.70 -13.92
CA LEU A 25 2.37 17.49 -14.40
C LEU A 25 2.96 16.87 -15.66
N ASN A 26 3.80 17.61 -16.41
CA ASN A 26 4.43 17.13 -17.63
C ASN A 26 5.81 17.77 -17.80
N PRO A 27 6.79 17.38 -16.97
CA PRO A 27 8.11 17.98 -16.96
C PRO A 27 8.84 17.60 -18.26
N PRO A 28 9.46 18.57 -18.96
CA PRO A 28 10.23 18.30 -20.16
C PRO A 28 11.36 17.30 -19.92
N HIS A 29 11.61 16.39 -20.86
CA HIS A 29 12.63 15.34 -20.73
C HIS A 29 14.07 15.85 -20.46
N PHE A 30 14.37 17.10 -20.82
CA PHE A 30 15.67 17.73 -20.59
C PHE A 30 15.82 18.36 -19.19
N ASN A 31 14.74 18.43 -18.40
CA ASN A 31 14.82 18.86 -17.01
C ASN A 31 15.47 17.77 -16.15
N LYS A 32 16.11 18.18 -15.05
CA LYS A 32 16.60 17.21 -14.07
C LYS A 32 15.42 16.52 -13.38
N VAL A 33 15.53 15.22 -13.11
CA VAL A 33 14.54 14.46 -12.31
C VAL A 33 14.47 15.01 -10.87
N VAL A 34 15.58 15.47 -10.33
CA VAL A 34 15.68 16.11 -9.01
C VAL A 34 16.82 17.13 -9.03
N GLU A 35 16.59 18.28 -8.40
CA GLU A 35 17.66 19.22 -8.04
C GLU A 35 18.24 18.76 -6.70
N PHE A 36 19.19 17.82 -6.77
CA PHE A 36 19.70 17.15 -5.58
C PHE A 36 20.51 18.09 -4.68
N LEU A 37 20.13 18.12 -3.40
CA LEU A 37 20.90 18.71 -2.30
C LEU A 37 21.06 17.67 -1.19
N HIS A 38 22.17 17.73 -0.46
CA HIS A 38 22.32 16.97 0.77
C HIS A 38 21.36 17.50 1.85
N PRO A 39 20.93 16.66 2.83
CA PRO A 39 19.93 17.05 3.83
C PRO A 39 20.22 18.39 4.52
N LYS A 40 21.47 18.63 4.94
CA LYS A 40 21.87 19.89 5.60
C LYS A 40 21.79 21.12 4.71
N ASP A 41 21.94 20.96 3.40
CA ASP A 41 21.85 22.09 2.46
C ASP A 41 20.39 22.34 2.09
N LEU A 42 19.58 21.28 1.97
CA LEU A 42 18.13 21.40 1.80
C LEU A 42 17.48 22.07 3.03
N GLU A 43 17.89 21.71 4.25
CA GLU A 43 17.44 22.37 5.49
C GLU A 43 17.70 23.89 5.47
N LYS A 44 18.81 24.34 4.88
CA LYS A 44 19.09 25.77 4.73
C LYS A 44 18.15 26.44 3.73
N GLU A 45 17.84 25.79 2.62
CA GLU A 45 16.89 26.32 1.62
C GLU A 45 15.47 26.48 2.20
N PHE A 46 15.12 25.63 3.16
CA PHE A 46 13.84 25.60 3.86
C PHE A 46 13.91 26.17 5.29
N SER A 47 14.90 27.02 5.60
CA SER A 47 14.99 27.66 6.92
C SER A 47 13.77 28.52 7.27
N CYS A 48 12.99 28.92 6.27
CA CYS A 48 11.71 29.61 6.42
C CYS A 48 10.57 28.74 6.98
N LEU A 49 10.77 27.42 7.12
CA LEU A 49 9.82 26.51 7.75
C LEU A 49 9.99 26.42 9.28
N ASP A 50 10.73 27.35 9.90
CA ASP A 50 10.72 27.49 11.36
C ASP A 50 9.35 28.01 11.80
N ILE A 51 8.45 27.07 12.13
CA ILE A 51 7.05 27.37 12.48
C ILE A 51 7.04 28.08 13.83
N ASP A 52 6.87 29.39 13.81
CA ASP A 52 6.62 30.19 15.00
C ASP A 52 5.12 30.55 15.14
N ALA A 53 4.79 31.35 16.14
CA ALA A 53 3.39 31.75 16.40
C ALA A 53 2.86 32.81 15.41
N GLN A 54 3.67 33.30 14.46
CA GLN A 54 3.30 34.36 13.53
C GLN A 54 2.82 33.78 12.20
N SER A 55 1.81 34.43 11.63
CA SER A 55 1.36 34.12 10.26
C SER A 55 2.30 34.73 9.24
N VAL A 56 2.58 34.01 8.17
CA VAL A 56 3.24 34.54 6.97
C VAL A 56 2.22 35.07 5.96
N SER A 57 2.66 35.92 5.04
CA SER A 57 1.84 36.41 3.94
C SER A 57 1.60 35.35 2.87
N GLU A 58 0.57 35.54 2.03
CA GLU A 58 0.32 34.65 0.89
C GLU A 58 1.44 34.64 -0.14
N ASN A 59 2.18 35.74 -0.28
CA ASN A 59 3.34 35.79 -1.17
C ASN A 59 4.47 34.89 -0.64
N GLU A 60 4.74 34.94 0.66
CA GLU A 60 5.71 34.04 1.30
C GLU A 60 5.27 32.57 1.17
N LEU A 61 3.97 32.27 1.31
CA LEU A 61 3.45 30.92 1.08
C LEU A 61 3.67 30.44 -0.36
N LYS A 62 3.46 31.32 -1.35
CA LYS A 62 3.72 30.99 -2.76
C LYS A 62 5.21 30.73 -3.03
N GLU A 63 6.11 31.54 -2.46
CA GLU A 63 7.55 31.32 -2.53
C GLU A 63 7.96 29.96 -1.91
N ILE A 64 7.33 29.58 -0.79
CA ILE A 64 7.52 28.26 -0.18
C ILE A 64 7.01 27.16 -1.14
N CYS A 65 5.82 27.30 -1.73
CA CYS A 65 5.30 26.34 -2.71
C CYS A 65 6.23 26.19 -3.93
N GLU A 66 6.81 27.28 -4.42
CA GLU A 66 7.78 27.26 -5.51
C GLU A 66 9.03 26.44 -5.13
N LYS A 67 9.60 26.70 -3.95
CA LYS A 67 10.75 25.93 -3.43
C LYS A 67 10.42 24.45 -3.28
N VAL A 68 9.24 24.12 -2.74
CA VAL A 68 8.77 22.72 -2.62
C VAL A 68 8.77 22.05 -3.99
N ILE A 69 8.25 22.70 -5.02
CA ILE A 69 8.23 22.15 -6.39
C ILE A 69 9.65 21.98 -6.94
N ASP A 70 10.51 22.98 -6.78
CA ASP A 70 11.83 23.02 -7.39
C ASP A 70 12.75 21.91 -6.84
N PHE A 71 12.74 21.72 -5.51
CA PHE A 71 13.59 20.75 -4.82
C PHE A 71 12.96 19.35 -4.67
N SER A 72 11.67 19.18 -4.94
CA SER A 72 11.04 17.86 -4.92
C SER A 72 11.49 16.99 -6.10
N ILE A 73 11.54 15.68 -5.86
CA ILE A 73 11.72 14.68 -6.90
C ILE A 73 10.50 14.72 -7.84
N LYS A 74 10.76 14.81 -9.14
CA LYS A 74 9.72 14.81 -10.18
C LYS A 74 9.37 13.36 -10.51
N THR A 75 8.56 12.73 -9.66
CA THR A 75 8.16 11.31 -9.80
C THR A 75 7.35 11.03 -11.07
N ASN A 76 6.80 12.08 -11.66
CA ASN A 76 6.10 12.05 -12.93
C ASN A 76 7.03 12.32 -14.15
N HIS A 77 8.33 12.50 -13.93
CA HIS A 77 9.31 12.62 -15.01
C HIS A 77 9.47 11.28 -15.75
N PRO A 78 9.53 11.25 -17.09
CA PRO A 78 9.66 10.01 -17.86
C PRO A 78 10.92 9.17 -17.56
N TYR A 79 11.97 9.80 -17.02
CA TYR A 79 13.19 9.13 -16.56
C TYR A 79 13.24 8.84 -15.05
N PHE A 80 12.14 9.03 -14.33
CA PHE A 80 12.02 8.55 -12.96
C PHE A 80 11.67 7.05 -12.99
N LEU A 81 12.69 6.21 -12.78
CA LEU A 81 12.58 4.75 -12.79
C LEU A 81 13.04 4.14 -11.44
N ASN A 82 12.96 4.92 -10.37
CA ASN A 82 13.53 4.56 -9.07
C ASN A 82 12.60 3.71 -8.19
N GLN A 83 11.29 3.77 -8.44
CA GLN A 83 10.26 3.15 -7.60
C GLN A 83 9.25 2.39 -8.47
N LEU A 84 8.44 1.54 -7.83
CA LEU A 84 7.37 0.77 -8.48
C LEU A 84 6.14 1.61 -8.84
N TYR A 85 6.28 2.93 -8.86
CA TYR A 85 5.28 3.89 -9.33
C TYR A 85 6.01 4.98 -10.12
N HIS A 86 5.36 5.52 -11.15
CA HIS A 86 5.88 6.62 -11.92
C HIS A 86 4.73 7.33 -12.67
N GLY A 87 5.00 8.55 -13.14
CA GLY A 87 4.04 9.28 -13.95
C GLY A 87 2.91 9.93 -13.15
N VAL A 88 1.99 10.57 -13.87
CA VAL A 88 0.75 11.12 -13.31
C VAL A 88 -0.39 10.82 -14.27
N ASP A 89 -1.42 10.13 -13.79
CA ASP A 89 -2.67 9.98 -14.53
C ASP A 89 -3.57 11.19 -14.24
N LYS A 90 -3.98 11.90 -15.30
CA LYS A 90 -4.76 13.14 -15.17
C LYS A 90 -6.15 12.90 -14.56
N TYR A 91 -6.74 11.72 -14.76
CA TYR A 91 -8.05 11.38 -14.21
C TYR A 91 -7.94 11.01 -12.73
N GLY A 92 -6.92 10.25 -12.36
CA GLY A 92 -6.56 9.94 -10.98
C GLY A 92 -6.29 11.21 -10.17
N LEU A 93 -5.49 12.13 -10.71
CA LEU A 93 -5.22 13.42 -10.06
C LEU A 93 -6.48 14.26 -9.85
N ALA A 94 -7.35 14.34 -10.87
CA ALA A 94 -8.62 15.05 -10.75
C ALA A 94 -9.53 14.42 -9.67
N GLY A 95 -9.53 13.09 -9.57
CA GLY A 95 -10.21 12.36 -8.50
C GLY A 95 -9.63 12.70 -7.12
N SER A 96 -8.31 12.70 -6.96
CA SER A 96 -7.64 13.08 -5.71
C SER A 96 -7.98 14.50 -5.28
N TRP A 97 -7.91 15.48 -6.19
CA TRP A 97 -8.26 16.87 -5.88
C TRP A 97 -9.72 17.01 -5.46
N LEU A 98 -10.64 16.27 -6.10
CA LEU A 98 -12.05 16.27 -5.71
C LEU A 98 -12.25 15.63 -4.33
N SER A 99 -11.57 14.52 -4.04
CA SER A 99 -11.59 13.87 -2.74
C SER A 99 -11.07 14.80 -1.64
N ASP A 100 -9.95 15.48 -1.85
CA ASP A 100 -9.35 16.42 -0.89
C ASP A 100 -10.24 17.66 -0.68
N ALA A 101 -10.88 18.17 -1.74
CA ALA A 101 -11.81 19.28 -1.63
C ALA A 101 -13.07 18.94 -0.82
N LEU A 102 -13.53 17.68 -0.88
CA LEU A 102 -14.70 17.20 -0.14
C LEU A 102 -14.38 16.77 1.30
N ASN A 103 -13.13 16.37 1.57
CA ASN A 103 -12.56 16.14 2.90
C ASN A 103 -13.47 15.35 3.86
N THR A 104 -14.10 14.27 3.38
CA THR A 104 -14.93 13.39 4.21
C THR A 104 -14.18 12.12 4.61
N ASN A 105 -14.69 11.43 5.62
CA ASN A 105 -14.17 10.15 6.07
C ASN A 105 -15.08 9.00 5.56
N ASN A 106 -14.49 8.01 4.89
CA ASN A 106 -15.23 6.86 4.35
C ASN A 106 -15.48 5.76 5.40
N HIS A 107 -16.26 6.06 6.44
CA HIS A 107 -16.54 5.11 7.54
C HIS A 107 -18.02 4.74 7.71
N THR A 108 -18.96 5.59 7.26
CA THR A 108 -20.38 5.28 7.22
C THR A 108 -21.03 5.87 5.98
N PHE A 109 -22.10 5.23 5.52
CA PHE A 109 -22.86 5.70 4.36
C PHE A 109 -23.44 7.12 4.56
N GLU A 110 -23.74 7.52 5.80
CA GLU A 110 -24.32 8.84 6.11
C GLU A 110 -23.38 9.99 5.73
N VAL A 111 -22.07 9.83 5.95
CA VAL A 111 -21.08 10.91 5.72
C VAL A 111 -20.33 10.76 4.40
N SER A 112 -20.35 9.57 3.78
CA SER A 112 -19.65 9.28 2.53
C SER A 112 -20.48 8.44 1.53
N PRO A 113 -21.76 8.79 1.25
CA PRO A 113 -22.67 7.93 0.49
C PRO A 113 -22.14 7.63 -0.92
N VAL A 114 -21.64 8.66 -1.60
CA VAL A 114 -21.09 8.52 -2.96
C VAL A 114 -19.80 7.70 -2.96
N PHE A 115 -18.86 7.98 -2.06
CA PHE A 115 -17.60 7.23 -1.97
C PHE A 115 -17.83 5.76 -1.60
N THR A 116 -18.81 5.47 -0.75
CA THR A 116 -19.21 4.09 -0.43
C THR A 116 -19.72 3.35 -1.67
N ILE A 117 -20.51 4.00 -2.54
CA ILE A 117 -21.00 3.40 -3.79
C ILE A 117 -19.87 3.18 -4.78
N VAL A 118 -18.96 4.16 -4.91
CA VAL A 118 -17.77 4.06 -5.78
C VAL A 118 -16.88 2.90 -5.35
N GLU A 119 -16.56 2.80 -4.05
CA GLU A 119 -15.74 1.73 -3.48
C GLU A 119 -16.36 0.35 -3.76
N LYS A 120 -17.66 0.18 -3.49
CA LYS A 120 -18.38 -1.06 -3.80
C LYS A 120 -18.33 -1.41 -5.29
N SER A 121 -18.50 -0.41 -6.16
CA SER A 121 -18.47 -0.61 -7.61
C SER A 121 -17.08 -1.03 -8.11
N LEU A 122 -16.01 -0.47 -7.52
CA LEU A 122 -14.63 -0.86 -7.82
C LEU A 122 -14.32 -2.28 -7.36
N PHE A 123 -14.72 -2.66 -6.14
CA PHE A 123 -14.55 -4.04 -5.66
C PHE A 123 -15.32 -5.05 -6.51
N GLN A 124 -16.57 -4.74 -6.84
CA GLN A 124 -17.36 -5.53 -7.77
C GLN A 124 -16.63 -5.72 -9.12
N PHE A 125 -16.06 -4.64 -9.67
CA PHE A 125 -15.30 -4.71 -10.91
C PHE A 125 -14.05 -5.61 -10.78
N VAL A 126 -13.24 -5.41 -9.73
CA VAL A 126 -12.01 -6.18 -9.49
C VAL A 126 -12.33 -7.66 -9.29
N MET A 127 -13.28 -7.97 -8.41
CA MET A 127 -13.68 -9.34 -8.10
C MET A 127 -14.19 -10.07 -9.34
N THR A 128 -15.12 -9.48 -10.10
CA THR A 128 -15.70 -10.15 -11.27
C THR A 128 -14.73 -10.21 -12.46
N ASN A 129 -14.11 -9.07 -12.82
CA ASN A 129 -13.46 -8.93 -14.12
C ASN A 129 -11.95 -9.22 -14.08
N LEU A 130 -11.30 -9.03 -12.92
CA LEU A 130 -9.86 -9.27 -12.79
C LEU A 130 -9.55 -10.60 -12.08
N LEU A 131 -10.37 -10.98 -11.10
CA LEU A 131 -10.14 -12.18 -10.28
C LEU A 131 -11.07 -13.35 -10.62
N SER A 132 -12.10 -13.12 -11.44
CA SER A 132 -13.14 -14.12 -11.76
C SER A 132 -13.82 -14.73 -10.51
N TRP A 133 -13.97 -13.93 -9.45
CA TRP A 133 -14.61 -14.31 -8.19
C TRP A 133 -16.11 -14.01 -8.21
N ASN A 134 -16.87 -14.82 -7.46
CA ASN A 134 -18.30 -14.56 -7.23
C ASN A 134 -18.46 -13.36 -6.26
N PRO A 135 -19.03 -12.24 -6.71
CA PRO A 135 -19.17 -11.03 -5.90
C PRO A 135 -20.14 -11.20 -4.72
N SER A 136 -21.07 -12.15 -4.79
CA SER A 136 -21.96 -12.44 -3.65
C SER A 136 -21.27 -13.20 -2.53
N GLU A 137 -20.07 -13.73 -2.78
CA GLU A 137 -19.27 -14.55 -1.85
C GLU A 137 -17.91 -13.89 -1.55
N SER A 138 -17.70 -12.67 -2.04
CA SER A 138 -16.44 -11.94 -1.94
C SER A 138 -16.65 -10.60 -1.25
N ASP A 139 -15.63 -10.13 -0.55
CA ASP A 139 -15.63 -8.84 0.15
C ASP A 139 -14.25 -8.19 0.09
N GLY A 140 -14.16 -6.90 0.34
CA GLY A 140 -12.93 -6.12 0.23
C GLY A 140 -13.03 -4.73 0.82
N ILE A 141 -11.87 -4.20 1.23
CA ILE A 141 -11.71 -2.84 1.75
C ILE A 141 -10.42 -2.23 1.20
N PHE A 142 -10.41 -0.91 0.96
CA PHE A 142 -9.15 -0.23 0.66
C PHE A 142 -8.32 -0.12 1.93
N CYS A 143 -7.02 -0.34 1.80
CA CYS A 143 -6.04 -0.23 2.89
C CYS A 143 -5.04 0.89 2.57
N PRO A 144 -4.48 1.57 3.58
CA PRO A 144 -3.39 2.53 3.37
C PRO A 144 -2.07 1.79 3.06
N GLY A 145 -1.98 1.26 1.84
CA GLY A 145 -0.83 0.53 1.32
C GLY A 145 -0.93 -0.99 1.45
N GLY A 146 -0.24 -1.70 0.55
CA GLY A 146 -0.25 -3.17 0.46
C GLY A 146 0.30 -3.87 1.71
N SER A 147 1.17 -3.21 2.48
CA SER A 147 1.67 -3.77 3.75
C SER A 147 0.53 -4.02 4.76
N LEU A 148 -0.43 -3.09 4.87
CA LEU A 148 -1.59 -3.28 5.73
C LEU A 148 -2.59 -4.27 5.13
N ALA A 149 -2.75 -4.29 3.80
CA ALA A 149 -3.58 -5.30 3.13
C ALA A 149 -3.08 -6.73 3.45
N ASN A 150 -1.76 -6.96 3.41
CA ASN A 150 -1.15 -8.25 3.82
C ASN A 150 -1.43 -8.58 5.30
N MET A 151 -1.41 -7.58 6.18
CA MET A 151 -1.76 -7.77 7.58
C MET A 151 -3.24 -8.12 7.76
N TYR A 152 -4.16 -7.46 7.02
CA TYR A 152 -5.58 -7.80 7.03
C TYR A 152 -5.83 -9.23 6.56
N ALA A 153 -5.19 -9.65 5.45
CA ALA A 153 -5.30 -11.02 4.95
C ALA A 153 -4.85 -12.05 6.01
N MET A 154 -3.72 -11.80 6.68
CA MET A 154 -3.23 -12.66 7.76
C MET A 154 -4.16 -12.67 8.97
N ALA A 155 -4.72 -11.51 9.34
CA ALA A 155 -5.68 -11.39 10.44
C ALA A 155 -6.99 -12.13 10.14
N LEU A 156 -7.49 -12.05 8.91
CA LEU A 156 -8.68 -12.77 8.45
C LEU A 156 -8.44 -14.28 8.43
N ALA A 157 -7.29 -14.74 7.92
CA ALA A 157 -6.92 -16.15 7.96
C ALA A 157 -6.88 -16.70 9.39
N ARG A 158 -6.25 -15.95 10.31
CA ARG A 158 -6.21 -16.29 11.74
C ARG A 158 -7.62 -16.30 12.35
N TYR A 159 -8.46 -15.32 12.04
CA TYR A 159 -9.82 -15.25 12.58
C TYR A 159 -10.71 -16.40 12.07
N LYS A 160 -10.58 -16.75 10.78
CA LYS A 160 -11.30 -17.88 10.18
C LYS A 160 -10.96 -19.20 10.87
N MET A 161 -9.66 -19.45 11.14
CA MET A 161 -9.21 -20.69 11.77
C MET A 161 -9.39 -20.68 13.30
N PHE A 162 -9.21 -19.53 13.95
CA PHE A 162 -9.23 -19.37 15.40
C PHE A 162 -10.05 -18.14 15.83
N PRO A 163 -11.39 -18.16 15.70
CA PRO A 163 -12.22 -16.99 16.01
C PRO A 163 -12.12 -16.55 17.47
N LYS A 164 -11.86 -17.50 18.39
CA LYS A 164 -11.68 -17.24 19.82
C LYS A 164 -10.46 -16.38 20.14
N PHE A 165 -9.42 -16.37 19.30
CA PHE A 165 -8.24 -15.53 19.52
C PHE A 165 -8.57 -14.03 19.51
N LYS A 166 -9.72 -13.63 18.92
CA LYS A 166 -10.22 -12.25 18.98
C LYS A 166 -10.47 -11.79 20.42
N THR A 167 -10.94 -12.67 21.30
CA THR A 167 -11.32 -12.33 22.68
C THR A 167 -10.38 -12.93 23.72
N GLU A 168 -9.83 -14.12 23.47
CA GLU A 168 -9.00 -14.87 24.42
C GLU A 168 -7.49 -14.60 24.22
N GLY A 169 -7.11 -14.00 23.08
CA GLY A 169 -5.70 -13.91 22.67
C GLY A 169 -5.13 -15.27 22.24
N MET A 170 -3.83 -15.30 21.94
CA MET A 170 -3.12 -16.51 21.47
C MET A 170 -2.37 -17.24 22.58
N TYR A 171 -2.41 -16.74 23.82
CA TYR A 171 -1.67 -17.33 24.93
C TYR A 171 -2.13 -18.77 25.20
N GLY A 172 -1.18 -19.70 25.31
CA GLY A 172 -1.47 -21.13 25.52
C GLY A 172 -1.84 -21.90 24.24
N SER A 173 -1.91 -21.25 23.08
CA SER A 173 -2.05 -21.95 21.79
C SER A 173 -0.73 -22.53 21.29
N ALA A 174 -0.80 -23.55 20.45
CA ALA A 174 0.39 -24.01 19.72
C ALA A 174 0.87 -22.92 18.73
N PRO A 175 2.18 -22.78 18.50
CA PRO A 175 2.70 -21.72 17.63
C PRO A 175 2.12 -21.79 16.23
N LEU A 176 1.60 -20.66 15.76
CA LEU A 176 1.13 -20.48 14.40
C LEU A 176 2.31 -20.20 13.45
N VAL A 177 2.35 -20.82 12.28
CA VAL A 177 3.43 -20.68 11.30
C VAL A 177 2.91 -20.16 9.96
N ILE A 178 3.65 -19.19 9.42
CA ILE A 178 3.41 -18.49 8.15
C ILE A 178 4.47 -18.91 7.14
N TYR A 179 4.09 -19.05 5.89
CA TYR A 179 5.00 -19.33 4.78
C TYR A 179 4.95 -18.21 3.76
N THR A 180 6.10 -17.82 3.25
CA THR A 180 6.21 -16.84 2.17
C THR A 180 7.51 -17.07 1.42
N SER A 181 7.61 -16.59 0.18
CA SER A 181 8.83 -16.67 -0.61
C SER A 181 9.97 -15.91 0.07
N ASP A 182 11.22 -16.36 -0.10
CA ASP A 182 12.40 -15.63 0.37
C ASP A 182 12.60 -14.27 -0.33
N GLU A 183 12.03 -14.11 -1.52
CA GLU A 183 11.91 -12.88 -2.32
C GLU A 183 10.60 -12.09 -2.06
N ALA A 184 9.76 -12.54 -1.14
CA ALA A 184 8.51 -11.86 -0.82
C ALA A 184 8.73 -10.51 -0.10
N HIS A 185 7.73 -9.64 -0.20
CA HIS A 185 7.78 -8.33 0.45
C HIS A 185 7.91 -8.45 1.98
N TYR A 186 8.84 -7.69 2.56
CA TYR A 186 9.17 -7.72 4.00
C TYR A 186 7.98 -7.46 4.94
N SER A 187 6.87 -6.93 4.41
CA SER A 187 5.64 -6.71 5.18
C SER A 187 5.09 -7.99 5.81
N VAL A 188 5.29 -9.18 5.22
CA VAL A 188 4.77 -10.43 5.80
C VAL A 188 5.42 -10.68 7.17
N VAL A 189 6.74 -10.53 7.25
CA VAL A 189 7.50 -10.63 8.50
C VAL A 189 7.08 -9.54 9.48
N LYS A 190 6.86 -8.31 9.01
CA LYS A 190 6.37 -7.19 9.84
C LYS A 190 4.99 -7.48 10.41
N SER A 191 4.06 -8.02 9.62
CA SER A 191 2.71 -8.41 10.05
C SER A 191 2.77 -9.50 11.12
N ALA A 192 3.60 -10.52 10.94
CA ALA A 192 3.78 -11.59 11.92
C ALA A 192 4.27 -11.05 13.29
N ASN A 193 5.23 -10.13 13.27
CA ASN A 193 5.68 -9.44 14.48
C ASN A 193 4.52 -8.67 15.12
N TRP A 194 3.85 -7.81 14.34
CA TRP A 194 2.86 -6.89 14.86
C TRP A 194 1.60 -7.59 15.40
N MET A 195 1.24 -8.74 14.82
CA MET A 195 0.11 -9.57 15.25
C MET A 195 0.43 -10.47 16.45
N GLY A 196 1.65 -10.44 16.98
CA GLY A 196 2.09 -11.25 18.11
C GLY A 196 2.41 -12.71 17.77
N ILE A 197 2.58 -13.05 16.49
CA ILE A 197 2.94 -14.41 16.03
C ILE A 197 4.44 -14.63 16.18
N GLY A 198 5.23 -13.57 15.98
CA GLY A 198 6.69 -13.61 16.10
C GLY A 198 7.38 -13.98 14.78
N THR A 199 8.50 -13.33 14.51
CA THR A 199 9.24 -13.46 13.23
C THR A 199 9.87 -14.84 13.04
N ASN A 200 10.18 -15.55 14.13
CA ASN A 200 10.73 -16.91 14.07
C ASN A 200 9.71 -17.95 13.56
N ASN A 201 8.43 -17.57 13.50
CA ASN A 201 7.37 -18.40 12.96
C ASN A 201 6.99 -18.02 11.52
N VAL A 202 7.85 -17.25 10.83
CA VAL A 202 7.74 -16.97 9.40
C VAL A 202 8.80 -17.77 8.67
N VAL A 203 8.36 -18.82 7.98
CA VAL A 203 9.23 -19.65 7.14
C VAL A 203 9.34 -18.99 5.77
N LYS A 204 10.58 -18.66 5.41
CA LYS A 204 10.93 -18.23 4.06
C LYS A 204 11.19 -19.47 3.20
N VAL A 205 10.35 -19.68 2.20
CA VAL A 205 10.45 -20.78 1.25
C VAL A 205 11.38 -20.35 0.10
N PRO A 206 12.36 -21.18 -0.28
CA PRO A 206 13.26 -20.87 -1.40
C PRO A 206 12.52 -20.57 -2.71
N THR A 207 13.12 -19.72 -3.52
CA THR A 207 12.69 -19.44 -4.90
C THR A 207 13.60 -20.10 -5.93
N ASP A 208 13.07 -20.30 -7.14
CA ASP A 208 13.85 -20.71 -8.30
C ASP A 208 14.61 -19.54 -8.94
N ASP A 209 15.36 -19.80 -10.02
CA ASP A 209 16.13 -18.78 -10.73
C ASP A 209 15.27 -17.65 -11.35
N LYS A 210 13.94 -17.81 -11.38
CA LYS A 210 12.98 -16.80 -11.86
C LYS A 210 12.35 -16.00 -10.72
N GLY A 211 12.72 -16.29 -9.47
CA GLY A 211 12.15 -15.67 -8.28
C GLY A 211 10.75 -16.19 -7.93
N SER A 212 10.41 -17.40 -8.37
CA SER A 212 9.13 -18.07 -8.08
C SER A 212 9.31 -19.11 -6.97
N MET A 213 8.39 -19.16 -6.00
CA MET A 213 8.45 -20.06 -4.84
C MET A 213 8.49 -21.54 -5.27
N ILE A 214 9.42 -22.31 -4.70
CA ILE A 214 9.53 -23.74 -4.95
C ILE A 214 8.46 -24.49 -4.14
N LEU A 215 7.43 -24.98 -4.82
CA LEU A 215 6.26 -25.63 -4.19
C LEU A 215 6.61 -26.88 -3.37
N GLN A 216 7.60 -27.64 -3.83
CA GLN A 216 8.05 -28.83 -3.11
C GLN A 216 8.63 -28.47 -1.73
N ASP A 217 9.34 -27.34 -1.65
CA ASP A 217 9.93 -26.86 -0.40
C ASP A 217 8.87 -26.29 0.53
N LEU A 218 7.82 -25.64 -0.02
CA LEU A 218 6.65 -25.24 0.75
C LEU A 218 5.96 -26.46 1.39
N GLU A 219 5.71 -27.53 0.62
CA GLU A 219 5.08 -28.75 1.12
C GLU A 219 5.91 -29.39 2.24
N ASN A 220 7.23 -29.52 2.02
CA ASN A 220 8.16 -30.05 3.02
C ASN A 220 8.16 -29.21 4.31
N ALA A 221 8.15 -27.88 4.19
CA ALA A 221 8.11 -26.97 5.33
C ALA A 221 6.81 -27.10 6.14
N ILE A 222 5.67 -27.30 5.46
CA ILE A 222 4.38 -27.53 6.10
C ILE A 222 4.38 -28.87 6.87
N LEU A 223 4.89 -29.94 6.27
CA LEU A 223 4.98 -31.25 6.91
C LEU A 223 5.88 -31.21 8.16
N ASN A 224 7.04 -30.56 8.05
CA ASN A 224 7.95 -30.38 9.18
C ASN A 224 7.28 -29.60 10.33
N THR A 225 6.59 -28.51 10.01
CA THR A 225 5.85 -27.71 11.01
C THR A 225 4.82 -28.54 11.77
N LYS A 226 4.04 -29.38 11.07
CA LYS A 226 3.08 -30.29 11.70
C LYS A 226 3.77 -31.30 12.63
N SER A 227 4.92 -31.83 12.22
CA SER A 227 5.70 -32.77 13.04
C SER A 227 6.24 -32.14 14.35
N GLU A 228 6.41 -30.82 14.37
CA GLU A 228 6.85 -30.05 15.53
C GLU A 228 5.69 -29.60 16.46
N ASN A 229 4.47 -30.12 16.25
CA ASN A 229 3.25 -29.68 16.94
C ASN A 229 2.95 -28.18 16.79
N LYS A 230 3.39 -27.58 15.68
CA LYS A 230 3.05 -26.21 15.29
C LYS A 230 1.92 -26.23 14.25
N ILE A 231 1.28 -25.09 14.05
CA ILE A 231 0.09 -24.97 13.22
C ILE A 231 0.42 -24.17 11.95
N PRO A 232 0.51 -24.80 10.77
CA PRO A 232 0.53 -24.07 9.50
C PRO A 232 -0.83 -23.39 9.31
N PHE A 233 -0.87 -22.06 9.13
CA PHE A 233 -2.17 -21.36 8.97
C PHE A 233 -2.23 -20.35 7.82
N PHE A 234 -1.10 -19.88 7.28
CA PHE A 234 -1.10 -18.86 6.24
C PHE A 234 0.06 -19.04 5.26
N VAL A 235 -0.23 -18.98 3.97
CA VAL A 235 0.76 -18.93 2.89
C VAL A 235 0.55 -17.62 2.13
N SER A 236 1.62 -16.83 1.99
CA SER A 236 1.64 -15.60 1.22
C SER A 236 2.42 -15.82 -0.07
N ALA A 237 1.69 -16.14 -1.14
CA ALA A 237 2.22 -16.19 -2.51
C ALA A 237 2.33 -14.76 -3.08
N THR A 238 3.37 -14.51 -3.87
CA THR A 238 3.70 -13.21 -4.45
C THR A 238 3.53 -13.24 -5.96
N ALA A 239 2.58 -12.47 -6.48
CA ALA A 239 2.38 -12.27 -7.92
C ALA A 239 3.11 -10.98 -8.35
N GLY A 240 4.41 -11.08 -8.62
CA GLY A 240 5.29 -9.96 -8.95
C GLY A 240 6.16 -9.53 -7.76
N THR A 241 7.35 -10.13 -7.63
CA THR A 241 8.34 -9.75 -6.61
C THR A 241 8.91 -8.36 -6.89
N THR A 242 9.28 -7.63 -5.84
CA THR A 242 9.71 -6.21 -5.93
C THR A 242 10.98 -6.03 -6.78
N VAL A 243 11.89 -7.02 -6.75
CA VAL A 243 13.20 -6.92 -7.42
C VAL A 243 13.20 -7.62 -8.77
N LEU A 244 12.86 -8.92 -8.81
CA LEU A 244 12.97 -9.74 -10.02
C LEU A 244 11.68 -9.74 -10.86
N GLY A 245 10.54 -9.33 -10.31
CA GLY A 245 9.24 -9.47 -10.97
C GLY A 245 8.81 -10.92 -11.15
N GLY A 246 9.33 -11.83 -10.31
CA GLY A 246 8.95 -13.24 -10.27
C GLY A 246 7.51 -13.44 -9.80
N TYR A 247 6.90 -14.55 -10.22
CA TYR A 247 5.51 -14.88 -9.93
C TYR A 247 5.43 -16.26 -9.30
N ASP A 248 5.00 -16.34 -8.04
CA ASP A 248 4.70 -17.61 -7.41
C ASP A 248 3.51 -18.28 -8.11
N ASP A 249 3.58 -19.60 -8.27
CA ASP A 249 2.46 -20.37 -8.81
C ASP A 249 1.32 -20.39 -7.80
N CYS A 250 0.19 -19.78 -8.17
CA CYS A 250 -1.03 -19.70 -7.37
C CYS A 250 -2.06 -20.79 -7.73
N GLU A 251 -1.82 -21.61 -8.78
CA GLU A 251 -2.66 -22.76 -9.13
C GLU A 251 -2.40 -23.97 -8.24
N VAL A 252 -1.56 -23.80 -7.22
CA VAL A 252 -1.42 -24.74 -6.13
C VAL A 252 -2.81 -24.90 -5.54
N ASN A 253 -3.43 -26.04 -5.84
CA ASN A 253 -4.24 -26.76 -4.88
C ASN A 253 -3.37 -26.88 -3.64
N ILE A 254 -3.36 -25.85 -2.78
CA ILE A 254 -2.85 -25.98 -1.43
C ILE A 254 -3.78 -27.03 -0.89
N ILE A 255 -3.25 -28.24 -0.93
CA ILE A 255 -3.82 -29.48 -0.47
C ILE A 255 -4.71 -29.09 0.68
N SER A 256 -5.98 -29.45 0.57
CA SER A 256 -6.93 -29.58 1.67
C SER A 256 -6.18 -30.16 2.87
N ILE A 257 -5.50 -29.30 3.63
CA ILE A 257 -5.01 -29.61 4.95
C ILE A 257 -6.34 -29.67 5.68
N GLU A 258 -6.77 -30.87 6.08
CA GLU A 258 -8.01 -31.17 6.79
C GLU A 258 -8.34 -30.16 7.90
N ILE A 259 -8.81 -29.01 7.45
CA ILE A 259 -9.39 -27.86 8.09
C ILE A 259 -10.37 -27.48 6.99
N PRO A 260 -11.66 -27.82 7.13
CA PRO A 260 -12.61 -27.60 6.06
C PRO A 260 -12.51 -26.13 5.61
N GLU A 261 -12.25 -25.90 4.31
CA GLU A 261 -12.46 -24.61 3.62
C GLU A 261 -11.36 -23.52 3.71
N ILE A 262 -10.07 -23.82 3.54
CA ILE A 262 -9.07 -22.78 3.20
C ILE A 262 -8.72 -22.86 1.71
N THR A 263 -9.30 -21.96 0.91
CA THR A 263 -8.91 -21.72 -0.48
C THR A 263 -8.42 -20.29 -0.60
N PHE A 264 -7.15 -20.09 -0.95
CA PHE A 264 -6.67 -18.84 -1.54
C PHE A 264 -6.51 -19.12 -3.04
N SER A 265 -7.43 -18.62 -3.85
CA SER A 265 -7.43 -18.79 -5.30
C SER A 265 -7.22 -17.43 -5.96
N LEU A 266 -5.98 -17.07 -6.25
CA LEU A 266 -5.70 -16.14 -7.35
C LEU A 266 -5.73 -16.98 -8.63
N LYS A 267 -6.93 -17.18 -9.18
CA LYS A 267 -7.09 -17.76 -10.51
C LYS A 267 -6.70 -16.68 -11.52
N GLY A 268 -5.59 -16.90 -12.22
CA GLY A 268 -5.33 -16.27 -13.52
C GLY A 268 -6.18 -16.90 -14.61
#